data_AF-H8WGT0-F1
#
_entry.id   AF-H8WGT0-F1
#
_cell.length_a   1.000
_cell.length_b   1.000
_cell.length_c   1.000
_cell.angle_alpha   90.00
_cell.angle_beta   90.00
_cell.angle_gamma   90.00
#
_symmetry.space_group_name_H-M   'P 1'
#
loop_
_entity.id
_entity.type
_entity.pdbx_description
1 polymer ?
#
loop_
_entity_poly.entity_id
_entity_poly.type
_entity_poly.pdbx_seq_one_letter_code
_entity_poly.pdbx_strand_id
1 'polypeptide(L)'
;DTFCSSSLVALHLACQSIKNDQCETALVGGVNIKILPKIDDENLVNIGNASSDYKIKTFDNEADGTNSGEGVAAILIKSLSNAIIDNDHIYAVIKGSAINNDGVSVGITAPNVEAQENVILDAWKDAHIDPKTITHIEAHGTGTTLGEI
;
A
#
# COMPACT_ATOMS: atom_id res chain seq x y z
N ASP A 1 -2.19 12.68 2.28
CA ASP A 1 -0.87 12.37 1.71
C ASP A 1 -0.08 11.64 2.78
N THR A 2 0.33 10.40 2.49
CA THR A 2 1.06 9.50 3.41
C THR A 2 2.21 8.80 2.67
N PHE A 3 2.81 9.47 1.69
CA PHE A 3 3.88 8.93 0.85
C PHE A 3 3.47 7.65 0.10
N CYS A 4 4.29 6.59 0.13
CA CYS A 4 4.11 5.35 -0.62
C CYS A 4 2.80 4.60 -0.31
N SER A 5 2.19 4.86 0.85
CA SER A 5 0.92 4.25 1.26
C SER A 5 -0.33 5.03 0.84
N SER A 6 -0.18 6.20 0.21
CA SER A 6 -1.27 7.17 0.01
C SER A 6 -2.52 6.59 -0.64
N SER A 7 -2.36 5.74 -1.67
CA SER A 7 -3.49 5.14 -2.37
C SER A 7 -4.25 4.12 -1.49
N LEU A 8 -3.54 3.34 -0.67
CA LEU A 8 -4.18 2.39 0.26
C LEU A 8 -4.80 3.09 1.47
N VAL A 9 -4.22 4.20 1.94
CA VAL A 9 -4.86 5.04 2.95
C VAL A 9 -6.14 5.67 2.40
N ALA A 10 -6.14 6.16 1.15
CA ALA A 10 -7.35 6.65 0.49
C ALA A 10 -8.43 5.56 0.39
N LEU A 11 -8.04 4.31 0.07
CA LEU A 11 -8.94 3.16 0.04
C LEU A 11 -9.55 2.87 1.40
N HIS A 12 -8.74 2.84 2.46
CA HIS A 12 -9.21 2.63 3.82
C HIS A 12 -10.24 3.69 4.21
N LEU A 13 -9.93 4.98 4.01
CA LEU A 13 -10.85 6.07 4.35
C LEU A 13 -12.16 5.97 3.57
N ALA A 14 -12.12 5.63 2.27
CA ALA A 14 -13.32 5.43 1.48
C ALA A 14 -14.17 4.25 1.96
N CYS A 15 -13.54 3.14 2.37
CA CYS A 15 -14.25 2.02 3.01
C CYS A 15 -14.92 2.45 4.32
N GLN A 16 -14.22 3.24 5.14
CA GLN A 16 -14.78 3.77 6.39
C GLN A 16 -15.94 4.73 6.13
N SER A 17 -15.86 5.59 5.10
CA SER A 17 -16.97 6.48 4.74
C SER A 17 -18.20 5.72 4.28
N ILE A 18 -18.04 4.64 3.51
CA ILE A 18 -19.17 3.79 3.10
C ILE A 18 -19.74 3.02 4.30
N LYS A 19 -18.90 2.42 5.15
CA LYS A 19 -19.34 1.68 6.35
C LYS A 19 -20.08 2.57 7.36
N ASN A 20 -19.77 3.86 7.41
CA ASN A 20 -20.39 4.84 8.30
C ASN A 20 -21.48 5.69 7.63
N ASP A 21 -22.00 5.25 6.47
CA ASP A 21 -23.08 5.91 5.72
C ASP A 21 -22.79 7.39 5.36
N GLN A 22 -21.51 7.77 5.26
CA GLN A 22 -21.08 9.11 4.85
C GLN A 22 -21.14 9.28 3.33
N CYS A 23 -21.01 8.19 2.58
CA CYS A 23 -21.25 8.12 1.14
C CYS A 23 -21.69 6.69 0.74
N GLU A 24 -22.43 6.57 -0.36
CA GLU A 24 -22.89 5.27 -0.85
C GLU A 24 -21.90 4.61 -1.83
N THR A 25 -21.10 5.44 -2.50
CA THR A 25 -20.12 5.06 -3.52
C THR A 25 -18.94 6.02 -3.43
N ALA A 26 -17.73 5.54 -3.69
CA ALA A 26 -16.52 6.35 -3.68
C ALA A 26 -15.61 6.02 -4.87
N LEU A 27 -15.02 7.05 -5.47
CA LEU A 27 -13.91 6.92 -6.41
C LEU A 27 -12.60 7.02 -5.63
N VAL A 28 -11.79 5.97 -5.68
CA VAL A 28 -10.50 5.89 -4.98
C VAL A 28 -9.40 5.78 -6.01
N GLY A 29 -8.30 6.50 -5.83
CA GLY A 29 -7.17 6.39 -6.75
C GLY A 29 -5.89 6.96 -6.19
N GLY A 30 -4.84 6.88 -7.00
CA GLY A 30 -3.52 7.43 -6.73
C GLY A 30 -2.84 7.86 -8.02
N VAL A 31 -2.00 8.88 -7.93
CA VAL A 31 -1.20 9.39 -9.04
C VAL A 31 0.21 9.69 -8.57
N ASN A 32 1.19 9.28 -9.36
CA ASN A 32 2.59 9.63 -9.18
C ASN A 32 3.20 9.97 -10.55
N ILE A 33 3.55 11.23 -10.77
CA ILE A 33 4.13 11.75 -12.02
C ILE A 33 5.32 12.66 -11.66
N LYS A 34 6.46 12.42 -12.29
CA LYS A 34 7.70 13.18 -12.21
C LYS A 34 7.72 14.22 -13.33
N ILE A 35 7.25 15.41 -13.00
CA ILE A 35 7.12 16.51 -13.99
C ILE A 35 8.47 17.15 -14.32
N LEU A 36 9.40 17.18 -13.37
CA LEU A 36 10.72 17.79 -13.53
C LEU A 36 11.80 16.70 -13.65
N PRO A 37 12.83 16.88 -14.50
CA PRO A 37 14.01 16.03 -14.50
C PRO A 37 14.60 16.01 -13.08
N LYS A 38 14.84 14.81 -12.52
CA LYS A 38 15.40 14.66 -11.17
C LYS A 38 16.75 15.39 -11.10
N ILE A 39 16.88 16.34 -10.18
CA ILE A 39 18.15 17.03 -9.90
C ILE A 39 19.04 16.21 -8.93
N ASP A 40 18.49 15.17 -8.28
CA ASP A 40 19.08 14.55 -7.08
C ASP A 40 19.22 13.01 -7.09
N ASP A 41 19.32 12.34 -8.25
CA ASP A 41 19.52 10.87 -8.23
C ASP A 41 20.81 10.46 -7.49
N GLU A 42 21.87 11.27 -7.53
CA GLU A 42 23.10 11.00 -6.78
C GLU A 42 22.90 11.04 -5.24
N ASN A 43 22.03 11.93 -4.73
CA ASN A 43 21.77 12.03 -3.29
C ASN A 43 20.89 10.88 -2.78
N LEU A 44 19.99 10.34 -3.62
CA LEU A 44 19.14 9.19 -3.28
C LEU A 44 19.89 7.85 -3.36
N VAL A 45 20.87 7.73 -4.28
CA VAL A 45 21.82 6.60 -4.33
C VAL A 45 22.69 6.58 -3.08
N ASN A 46 23.19 7.74 -2.63
CA ASN A 46 24.08 7.84 -1.46
C ASN A 46 23.43 7.48 -0.11
N ILE A 47 22.09 7.50 -0.01
CA ILE A 47 21.35 7.07 1.19
C ILE A 47 20.86 5.61 1.11
N GLY A 48 21.29 4.84 0.10
CA GLY A 48 20.95 3.42 -0.05
C GLY A 48 19.50 3.16 -0.49
N ASN A 49 18.80 4.19 -0.98
CA ASN A 49 17.40 4.06 -1.38
C ASN A 49 17.24 3.72 -2.87
N ALA A 50 18.23 3.98 -3.72
CA ALA A 50 18.15 3.70 -5.15
C ALA A 50 19.00 2.47 -5.54
N SER A 51 18.41 1.51 -6.26
CA SER A 51 19.15 0.34 -6.76
C SER A 51 20.15 0.76 -7.85
N SER A 52 21.31 0.11 -7.85
CA SER A 52 22.43 0.43 -8.74
C SER A 52 22.19 0.04 -10.20
N ASP A 53 21.29 -0.92 -10.47
CA ASP A 53 20.98 -1.42 -11.81
C ASP A 53 19.56 -1.06 -12.28
N TYR A 54 18.90 -0.14 -11.58
CA TYR A 54 17.56 0.35 -11.86
C TYR A 54 16.46 -0.73 -11.83
N LYS A 55 16.68 -1.86 -11.14
CA LYS A 55 15.66 -2.89 -10.89
C LYS A 55 15.20 -2.87 -9.44
N ILE A 56 14.02 -3.42 -9.19
CA ILE A 56 13.53 -3.72 -7.85
C ILE A 56 13.60 -5.23 -7.70
N LYS A 57 14.48 -5.71 -6.82
CA LYS A 57 14.79 -7.13 -6.63
C LYS A 57 14.17 -7.63 -5.32
N THR A 58 12.85 -7.57 -5.24
CA THR A 58 12.08 -7.92 -4.04
C THR A 58 12.39 -9.34 -3.57
N PHE A 59 12.68 -9.50 -2.27
CA PHE A 59 13.07 -10.77 -1.65
C PHE A 59 14.32 -11.47 -2.24
N ASP A 60 15.14 -10.76 -3.04
CA ASP A 60 16.38 -11.30 -3.59
C ASP A 60 17.57 -11.01 -2.67
N ASN A 61 18.56 -11.91 -2.62
CA ASN A 61 19.79 -11.71 -1.86
C ASN A 61 20.66 -10.58 -2.45
N GLU A 62 20.46 -10.22 -3.72
CA GLU A 62 21.11 -9.10 -4.41
C GLU A 62 20.29 -7.79 -4.34
N ALA A 63 19.27 -7.70 -3.46
CA ALA A 63 18.48 -6.51 -3.22
C ALA A 63 19.33 -5.34 -2.68
N ASP A 64 19.47 -4.29 -3.49
CA ASP A 64 20.37 -3.17 -3.25
C ASP A 64 19.69 -1.80 -3.26
N GLY A 65 18.35 -1.76 -3.36
CA GLY A 65 17.58 -0.52 -3.32
C GLY A 65 16.27 -0.58 -4.10
N THR A 66 15.57 0.56 -4.14
CA THR A 66 14.31 0.70 -4.87
C THR A 66 14.48 1.56 -6.13
N ASN A 67 13.42 1.68 -6.92
CA ASN A 67 13.35 2.60 -8.05
C ASN A 67 12.00 3.31 -8.10
N SER A 68 11.97 4.44 -8.78
CA SER A 68 10.75 5.24 -8.88
C SER A 68 10.00 4.93 -10.17
N GLY A 69 8.79 4.41 -10.08
CA GLY A 69 7.83 4.33 -11.18
C GLY A 69 6.92 5.55 -11.28
N GLU A 70 6.23 5.72 -12.40
CA GLU A 70 5.15 6.68 -12.57
C GLU A 70 3.86 5.92 -12.90
N GLY A 71 2.71 6.46 -12.50
CA GLY A 71 1.44 5.80 -12.75
C GLY A 71 0.24 6.56 -12.23
N VAL A 72 -0.91 6.22 -12.79
CA VAL A 72 -2.22 6.66 -12.34
C VAL A 72 -3.17 5.47 -12.33
N ALA A 73 -3.92 5.30 -11.25
CA ALA A 73 -4.92 4.26 -11.13
C ALA A 73 -6.12 4.77 -10.33
N ALA A 74 -7.31 4.28 -10.67
CA ALA A 74 -8.52 4.53 -9.90
C ALA A 74 -9.46 3.32 -9.95
N ILE A 75 -10.22 3.14 -8.87
CA ILE A 75 -11.28 2.15 -8.73
C ILE A 75 -12.53 2.82 -8.18
N LEU A 76 -13.69 2.32 -8.58
CA LEU A 76 -14.98 2.70 -8.00
C LEU A 76 -15.37 1.64 -6.99
N ILE A 77 -15.73 2.04 -5.77
CA ILE A 77 -16.16 1.13 -4.71
C ILE A 77 -17.53 1.52 -4.17
N LYS A 78 -18.29 0.53 -3.71
CA LYS A 78 -19.61 0.66 -3.09
C LYS A 78 -19.84 -0.50 -2.14
N SER A 79 -20.90 -0.45 -1.32
CA SER A 79 -21.27 -1.60 -0.50
C SER A 79 -21.67 -2.79 -1.40
N LEU A 80 -21.25 -4.01 -1.01
CA LEU A 80 -21.53 -5.21 -1.80
C LEU A 80 -23.04 -5.43 -2.00
N SER A 81 -23.85 -5.12 -0.98
CA SER A 81 -25.31 -5.20 -1.09
C SER A 81 -25.85 -4.29 -2.18
N ASN A 82 -25.38 -3.04 -2.24
CA ASN A 82 -25.83 -2.09 -3.26
C ASN A 82 -25.29 -2.49 -4.64
N ALA A 83 -24.07 -3.04 -4.73
CA ALA A 83 -23.54 -3.55 -6.00
C ALA A 83 -24.41 -4.66 -6.59
N ILE A 84 -24.89 -5.57 -5.73
CA ILE A 84 -25.78 -6.67 -6.14
C ILE A 84 -27.15 -6.13 -6.55
N ILE A 85 -27.74 -5.22 -5.76
CA ILE A 85 -29.05 -4.62 -6.06
C ILE A 85 -29.03 -3.89 -7.41
N ASP A 86 -27.97 -3.12 -7.67
CA ASP A 86 -27.83 -2.35 -8.89
C ASP A 86 -27.34 -3.19 -10.09
N ASN A 87 -27.06 -4.48 -9.86
CA ASN A 87 -26.54 -5.43 -10.85
C ASN A 87 -25.23 -4.95 -11.51
N ASP A 88 -24.34 -4.40 -10.68
CA ASP A 88 -23.01 -3.97 -11.10
C ASP A 88 -22.10 -5.16 -11.39
N HIS A 89 -21.12 -4.95 -12.29
CA HIS A 89 -20.03 -5.90 -12.45
C HIS A 89 -19.03 -5.78 -11.30
N ILE A 90 -18.95 -6.83 -10.46
CA ILE A 90 -18.09 -6.85 -9.27
C ILE A 90 -16.77 -7.56 -9.61
N TYR A 91 -15.66 -6.80 -9.63
CA TYR A 91 -14.32 -7.34 -9.85
C TYR A 91 -13.76 -8.10 -8.64
N ALA A 92 -13.95 -7.54 -7.44
CA ALA A 92 -13.44 -8.07 -6.19
C ALA A 92 -14.24 -7.52 -5.00
N VAL A 93 -14.05 -8.12 -3.82
CA VAL A 93 -14.64 -7.66 -2.56
C VAL A 93 -13.53 -7.30 -1.58
N ILE A 94 -13.55 -6.05 -1.11
CA ILE A 94 -12.67 -5.61 -0.03
C ILE A 94 -13.25 -6.13 1.28
N LYS A 95 -12.61 -7.13 1.86
CA LYS A 95 -13.09 -7.79 3.09
C LYS A 95 -12.80 -6.96 4.34
N GLY A 96 -11.63 -6.34 4.41
CA GLY A 96 -11.24 -5.46 5.50
C GLY A 96 -9.97 -4.67 5.17
N SER A 97 -9.64 -3.70 6.01
CA SER A 97 -8.46 -2.84 5.87
C SER A 97 -8.06 -2.22 7.21
N ALA A 98 -6.79 -1.86 7.36
CA ALA A 98 -6.27 -1.15 8.53
C ALA A 98 -5.15 -0.18 8.13
N ILE A 99 -4.92 0.83 8.96
CA ILE A 99 -3.79 1.76 8.88
C ILE A 99 -3.21 1.96 10.28
N ASN A 100 -1.89 2.12 10.38
CA ASN A 100 -1.22 2.50 11.62
C ASN A 100 0.06 3.32 11.33
N ASN A 101 0.96 3.42 12.31
CA ASN A 101 2.23 4.11 12.18
C ASN A 101 3.31 3.36 12.98
N ASP A 102 4.54 3.37 12.45
CA ASP A 102 5.71 2.70 13.03
C ASP A 102 6.14 3.26 14.40
N GLY A 103 5.67 4.46 14.75
CA GLY A 103 5.91 5.09 16.04
C GLY A 103 7.39 5.41 16.26
N VAL A 104 7.90 5.07 17.45
CA VAL A 104 9.32 5.21 17.77
C VAL A 104 10.07 4.01 17.19
N SER A 105 10.79 4.21 16.08
CA SER A 105 11.65 3.20 15.46
C SER A 105 13.13 3.64 15.49
N VAL A 106 14.01 2.78 14.98
CA VAL A 106 15.48 3.01 14.94
C VAL A 106 15.90 4.16 14.02
N GLY A 107 14.97 4.72 13.25
CA GLY A 107 15.17 5.91 12.43
C GLY A 107 13.87 6.29 11.74
N ILE A 108 13.67 7.58 11.43
CA ILE A 108 12.40 8.08 10.90
C ILE A 108 11.94 7.40 9.58
N THR A 109 12.87 6.85 8.80
CA THR A 109 12.60 6.10 7.57
C THR A 109 12.75 4.58 7.73
N ALA A 110 13.13 4.12 8.92
CA ALA A 110 13.36 2.69 9.17
C ALA A 110 12.03 2.00 9.50
N PRO A 111 11.71 0.88 8.82
CA PRO A 111 10.48 0.15 9.06
C PRO A 111 10.44 -0.47 10.46
N ASN A 112 9.25 -0.66 11.01
CA ASN A 112 9.01 -1.36 12.27
C ASN A 112 8.23 -2.67 12.05
N VAL A 113 8.88 -3.81 12.31
CA VAL A 113 8.29 -5.16 12.13
C VAL A 113 7.04 -5.36 13.00
N GLU A 114 7.07 -4.94 14.27
CA GLU A 114 5.93 -5.10 15.18
C GLU A 114 4.74 -4.24 14.72
N ALA A 115 5.00 -3.03 14.21
CA ALA A 115 3.94 -2.20 13.65
C ALA A 115 3.33 -2.83 12.38
N GLN A 116 4.16 -3.42 11.52
CA GLN A 116 3.68 -4.12 10.32
C GLN A 116 2.88 -5.38 10.66
N GLU A 117 3.33 -6.18 11.63
CA GLU A 117 2.57 -7.33 12.12
C GLU A 117 1.19 -6.89 12.64
N ASN A 118 1.15 -5.85 13.48
CA ASN A 118 -0.09 -5.35 14.06
C ASN A 118 -1.07 -4.84 13.00
N VAL A 119 -0.63 -4.09 11.98
CA VAL A 119 -1.56 -3.60 10.94
C VAL A 119 -2.11 -4.73 10.09
N ILE A 120 -1.33 -5.79 9.85
CA ILE A 120 -1.79 -6.98 9.14
C ILE A 120 -2.84 -7.73 9.97
N LEU A 121 -2.57 -7.94 11.26
CA LEU A 121 -3.51 -8.59 12.18
C LEU A 121 -4.82 -7.80 12.31
N ASP A 122 -4.75 -6.48 12.41
CA ASP A 122 -5.92 -5.61 12.47
C ASP A 122 -6.74 -5.67 11.17
N ALA A 123 -6.09 -5.68 10.00
CA ALA A 123 -6.78 -5.84 8.72
C ALA A 123 -7.48 -7.20 8.60
N TRP A 124 -6.85 -8.29 9.05
CA TRP A 124 -7.47 -9.62 9.08
C TRP A 124 -8.65 -9.69 10.05
N LYS A 125 -8.53 -9.02 11.19
CA LYS A 125 -9.60 -8.90 12.18
C LYS A 125 -10.79 -8.10 11.62
N ASP A 126 -10.57 -6.95 10.99
CA ASP A 126 -11.63 -6.18 10.29
C ASP A 126 -12.28 -7.03 9.18
N ALA A 127 -11.48 -7.84 8.49
CA ALA A 127 -11.95 -8.72 7.42
C ALA A 127 -12.77 -9.93 7.89
N HIS A 128 -12.69 -10.29 9.17
CA HIS A 128 -13.31 -11.48 9.75
C HIS A 128 -12.94 -12.78 9.00
N ILE A 129 -11.65 -12.97 8.69
CA ILE A 129 -11.14 -14.14 7.96
C ILE A 129 -10.22 -15.01 8.84
N ASP A 130 -10.10 -16.29 8.49
CA ASP A 130 -8.99 -17.15 8.97
C ASP A 130 -7.76 -16.89 8.09
N PRO A 131 -6.62 -16.44 8.63
CA PRO A 131 -5.40 -16.20 7.85
C PRO A 131 -4.93 -17.40 7.04
N LYS A 132 -5.26 -18.63 7.45
CA LYS A 132 -4.94 -19.86 6.69
C LYS A 132 -5.65 -19.96 5.34
N THR A 133 -6.68 -19.13 5.11
CA THR A 133 -7.40 -19.07 3.83
C THR A 133 -6.74 -18.13 2.82
N ILE A 134 -5.71 -17.38 3.22
CA ILE A 134 -4.98 -16.47 2.34
C ILE A 134 -4.07 -17.28 1.43
N THR A 135 -4.28 -17.15 0.12
CA THR A 135 -3.50 -17.86 -0.89
C THR A 135 -2.43 -17.00 -1.55
N HIS A 136 -2.47 -15.68 -1.32
CA HIS A 136 -1.57 -14.73 -1.96
C HIS A 136 -1.40 -13.47 -1.11
N ILE A 137 -0.19 -12.90 -1.12
CA ILE A 137 0.15 -11.61 -0.50
C ILE A 137 0.92 -10.80 -1.54
N GLU A 138 0.36 -9.67 -1.94
CA GLU A 138 1.07 -8.63 -2.69
C GLU A 138 1.80 -7.74 -1.67
N ALA A 139 3.12 -7.86 -1.61
CA ALA A 139 3.93 -7.15 -0.61
C ALA A 139 4.29 -5.72 -1.06
N HIS A 140 4.69 -4.86 -0.12
CA HIS A 140 5.26 -3.55 -0.46
C HIS A 140 6.55 -3.70 -1.28
N GLY A 141 7.41 -4.64 -0.86
CA GLY A 141 8.44 -5.25 -1.68
C GLY A 141 9.40 -4.28 -2.36
N THR A 142 9.96 -3.34 -1.61
CA THR A 142 10.75 -2.24 -2.18
C THR A 142 12.13 -2.66 -2.68
N GLY A 143 12.59 -3.87 -2.36
CA GLY A 143 13.92 -4.36 -2.75
C GLY A 143 15.07 -3.66 -2.02
N THR A 144 14.79 -3.05 -0.86
CA THR A 144 15.79 -2.38 -0.03
C THR A 144 16.38 -3.38 0.97
N THR A 145 17.69 -3.33 1.20
CA THR A 145 18.35 -4.27 2.11
C THR A 145 17.75 -4.23 3.53
N LEU A 146 17.40 -3.05 4.05
CA LEU A 146 16.81 -2.92 5.39
C LEU A 146 15.34 -3.37 5.45
N GLY A 147 14.58 -3.18 4.38
CA GLY A 147 13.14 -3.48 4.35
C GLY A 147 12.82 -4.95 4.06
N GLU A 148 13.80 -5.73 3.61
CA GLU A 148 13.65 -7.14 3.20
C GLU A 148 14.34 -8.12 4.17
N ILE A 149 15.09 -7.63 5.18
CA ILE A 149 15.67 -8.39 6.31
C ILE A 149 14.64 -8.48 7.44
#